data_AF-A0A093Q7S2-F1
#
_entry.id   AF-A0A093Q7S2-F1
#
_cell.length_a   1.000
_cell.length_b   1.000
_cell.length_c   1.000
_cell.angle_alpha   90.00
_cell.angle_beta   90.00
_cell.angle_gamma   90.00
#
_symmetry.space_group_name_H-M   'P 1'
#
loop_
_entity.id
_entity.type
_entity.pdbx_description
1 polymer ?
#
loop_
_entity_poly.entity_id
_entity_poly.type
_entity_poly.pdbx_seq_one_letter_code
_entity_poly.pdbx_strand_id
1 'polypeptide(L)'
;MEQFMAMLNRNKNKDPPPSKLLDLAAELCRDLQSSPPSLEKLVGAMMGCKHKMYFLTNIHIVRACVFVHIRNGQHDAACSLLEHCKAEEKEELVQLWHEVHYQRDMERHHKDFLTPLQKFRCRKRNPPPISLCPEGLKTRNHPEEVRQHLYRFAAEVTANPDKEQREELARAMNLQPAQVYNWFANYRRRRKS
;
A
#
# COMPACT_ATOMS: atom_id res chain seq x y z
N MET A 1 -14.43 20.49 -16.67
CA MET A 1 -14.08 19.52 -17.74
C MET A 1 -13.81 20.16 -19.10
N GLU A 2 -14.72 20.95 -19.68
CA GLU A 2 -14.53 21.53 -21.03
C GLU A 2 -13.28 22.41 -21.15
N GLN A 3 -13.07 23.31 -20.19
CA GLN A 3 -11.89 24.17 -20.13
C GLN A 3 -10.58 23.37 -20.10
N PHE A 4 -10.56 22.27 -19.34
CA PHE A 4 -9.40 21.38 -19.29
C PHE A 4 -9.14 20.72 -20.64
N MET A 5 -10.16 20.19 -21.31
CA MET A 5 -10.02 19.56 -22.63
C MET A 5 -9.50 20.55 -23.68
N ALA A 6 -10.01 21.79 -23.67
CA ALA A 6 -9.51 22.85 -24.54
C ALA A 6 -8.04 23.19 -24.26
N MET A 7 -7.67 23.26 -22.98
CA MET A 7 -6.29 23.52 -22.56
C MET A 7 -5.34 22.37 -22.90
N LEU A 8 -5.78 21.12 -22.74
CA LEU A 8 -5.02 19.93 -23.12
C LEU A 8 -4.73 19.92 -24.63
N ASN A 9 -5.75 20.19 -25.46
CA ASN A 9 -5.60 20.25 -26.92
C ASN A 9 -4.70 21.42 -27.35
N ARG A 10 -4.88 22.61 -26.77
CA ARG A 10 -4.06 23.78 -27.07
C ARG A 10 -2.57 23.56 -26.78
N ASN A 11 -2.25 22.76 -25.76
CA ASN A 11 -0.88 22.49 -25.35
C ASN A 11 -0.36 21.14 -25.84
N LYS A 12 -1.07 20.43 -26.73
CA LYS A 12 -0.73 19.06 -27.18
C LYS A 12 0.69 18.86 -27.71
N ASN A 13 1.36 19.94 -28.14
CA ASN A 13 2.71 19.90 -28.70
C ASN A 13 3.77 20.54 -27.80
N LYS A 14 3.39 21.21 -26.70
CA LYS A 14 4.38 21.78 -25.77
C LYS A 14 5.04 20.69 -24.95
N ASP A 15 6.30 20.86 -24.58
CA ASP A 15 7.02 19.92 -23.73
C ASP A 15 8.11 20.69 -22.95
N PRO A 16 8.03 20.79 -21.61
CA PRO A 16 6.99 20.23 -20.75
C PRO A 16 5.62 20.92 -20.91
N PRO A 17 4.50 20.27 -20.49
CA PRO A 17 3.20 20.92 -20.42
C PRO A 17 3.20 22.07 -19.41
N PRO A 18 2.34 23.10 -19.56
CA PRO A 18 2.22 24.17 -18.57
C PRO A 18 1.81 23.64 -17.20
N SER A 19 2.42 24.13 -16.11
CA SER A 19 2.07 23.74 -14.73
C SER A 19 0.58 23.88 -14.44
N LYS A 20 -0.03 24.99 -14.87
CA LYS A 20 -1.48 25.24 -14.74
C LYS A 20 -2.36 24.12 -15.34
N LEU A 21 -1.88 23.39 -16.35
CA LEU A 21 -2.59 22.23 -16.89
C LEU A 21 -2.54 21.04 -15.91
N LEU A 22 -1.38 20.81 -15.28
CA LEU A 22 -1.18 19.77 -14.27
C LEU A 22 -1.97 20.08 -13.00
N ASP A 23 -1.98 21.33 -12.55
CA ASP A 23 -2.71 21.78 -11.37
C ASP A 23 -4.22 21.58 -11.57
N LEU A 24 -4.74 22.03 -12.72
CA LEU A 24 -6.16 21.86 -13.07
C LEU A 24 -6.55 20.38 -13.20
N ALA A 25 -5.66 19.53 -13.72
CA ALA A 25 -5.90 18.09 -13.76
C ALA A 25 -6.03 17.49 -12.35
N ALA A 26 -5.12 17.86 -11.44
CA ALA A 26 -5.14 17.38 -10.06
C ALA A 26 -6.39 17.85 -9.31
N GLU A 27 -6.81 19.10 -9.50
CA GLU A 27 -8.07 19.64 -8.98
C GLU A 27 -9.28 18.83 -9.48
N LEU A 28 -9.42 18.67 -10.80
CA LEU A 28 -10.52 17.92 -11.38
C LEU A 28 -10.53 16.45 -10.93
N CYS A 29 -9.36 15.83 -10.73
CA CYS A 29 -9.26 14.48 -10.19
C CYS A 29 -9.78 14.37 -8.76
N ARG A 30 -9.68 15.42 -7.93
CA ARG A 30 -10.26 15.45 -6.59
C ARG A 30 -11.77 15.69 -6.66
N ASP A 31 -12.20 16.67 -7.45
CA ASP A 31 -13.60 17.07 -7.53
C ASP A 31 -14.49 15.97 -8.14
N LEU A 32 -13.96 15.20 -9.08
CA LEU A 32 -14.71 14.16 -9.80
C LEU A 32 -14.64 12.78 -9.15
N GLN A 33 -14.06 12.61 -7.95
CA GLN A 33 -13.99 11.30 -7.28
C GLN A 33 -15.38 10.67 -7.07
N SER A 34 -16.38 11.50 -6.77
CA SER A 34 -17.77 11.07 -6.59
C SER A 34 -18.54 10.89 -7.90
N SER A 35 -17.94 11.18 -9.06
CA SER A 35 -18.56 11.04 -10.39
C SER A 35 -17.72 10.10 -11.29
N PRO A 36 -17.86 8.78 -11.12
CA PRO A 36 -17.00 7.82 -11.82
C PRO A 36 -16.99 7.93 -13.36
N PRO A 37 -18.12 8.15 -14.08
CA PRO A 37 -18.08 8.31 -15.53
C PRO A 37 -17.27 9.54 -15.98
N SER A 38 -17.38 10.63 -15.24
CA SER A 38 -16.64 11.88 -15.52
C SER A 38 -15.15 11.71 -15.24
N LEU A 39 -14.82 11.00 -14.15
CA LEU A 39 -13.45 10.68 -13.77
C LEU A 39 -12.78 9.77 -14.80
N GLU A 40 -13.48 8.73 -15.29
CA GLU A 40 -13.01 7.85 -16.36
C GLU A 40 -12.70 8.63 -17.64
N LYS A 41 -13.60 9.55 -18.03
CA LYS A 41 -13.37 10.42 -19.19
C LYS A 41 -12.13 11.32 -19.01
N LEU A 42 -11.93 11.86 -17.81
CA LEU A 42 -10.77 12.68 -17.48
C LEU A 42 -9.47 11.86 -17.53
N VAL A 43 -9.44 10.72 -16.85
CA VAL A 43 -8.29 9.80 -16.82
C VAL A 43 -7.95 9.33 -18.23
N GLY A 44 -8.95 8.94 -19.03
CA GLY A 44 -8.76 8.53 -20.42
C GLY A 44 -8.10 9.63 -21.26
N ALA A 45 -8.52 10.89 -21.11
CA ALA A 45 -7.90 12.00 -21.82
C ALA A 45 -6.45 12.28 -21.38
N MET A 46 -6.15 12.19 -20.08
CA MET A 46 -4.79 12.39 -19.57
C MET A 46 -3.85 11.26 -19.98
N MET A 47 -4.30 10.00 -19.88
CA MET A 47 -3.47 8.83 -20.19
C MET A 47 -3.32 8.60 -21.70
N GLY A 48 -4.29 9.08 -22.50
CA GLY A 48 -4.24 9.03 -23.96
C GLY A 48 -3.40 10.13 -24.63
N CYS A 49 -2.83 11.07 -23.87
CA CYS A 49 -2.03 12.16 -24.41
C CYS A 49 -0.52 11.95 -24.22
N LYS A 50 0.30 12.70 -24.97
CA LYS A 50 1.77 12.63 -24.89
C LYS A 50 2.33 13.02 -23.51
N HIS A 51 1.61 13.82 -22.74
CA HIS A 51 2.05 14.31 -21.43
C HIS A 51 1.81 13.33 -20.28
N LYS A 52 1.38 12.09 -20.54
CA LYS A 52 1.02 11.11 -19.50
C LYS A 52 2.04 11.02 -18.37
N MET A 53 3.33 11.07 -18.69
CA MET A 53 4.41 10.94 -17.70
C MET A 53 4.50 12.15 -16.76
N TYR A 54 4.10 13.34 -17.20
CA TYR A 54 4.01 14.53 -16.35
C TYR A 54 2.78 14.48 -15.44
N PHE A 55 1.67 13.90 -15.90
CA PHE A 55 0.51 13.71 -15.03
C PHE A 55 0.76 12.67 -13.94
N LEU A 56 1.53 11.61 -14.25
CA LEU A 56 1.91 10.56 -13.30
C LEU A 56 2.98 10.98 -12.28
N THR A 57 3.34 12.26 -12.21
CA THR A 57 4.11 12.82 -11.08
C THR A 57 3.20 13.30 -9.95
N ASN A 58 1.89 13.47 -10.18
CA ASN A 58 0.96 13.99 -9.19
C ASN A 58 0.14 12.86 -8.55
N ILE A 59 0.18 12.76 -7.22
CA ILE A 59 -0.47 11.68 -6.48
C ILE A 59 -1.99 11.64 -6.63
N HIS A 60 -2.66 12.79 -6.79
CA HIS A 60 -4.12 12.83 -6.98
C HIS A 60 -4.52 12.24 -8.32
N ILE A 61 -3.70 12.47 -9.35
CA ILE A 61 -3.92 11.89 -10.68
C ILE A 61 -3.62 10.40 -10.65
N VAL A 62 -2.53 9.97 -10.01
CA VAL A 62 -2.20 8.55 -9.80
C VAL A 62 -3.36 7.83 -9.09
N ARG A 63 -3.87 8.41 -7.99
CA ARG A 63 -5.03 7.89 -7.25
C ARG A 63 -6.27 7.74 -8.14
N ALA A 64 -6.59 8.75 -8.94
CA ALA A 64 -7.71 8.70 -9.88
C ALA A 64 -7.53 7.58 -10.92
N CYS A 65 -6.32 7.41 -11.47
CA CYS A 65 -6.03 6.36 -12.44
C CYS A 65 -6.17 4.96 -11.80
N VAL A 66 -5.62 4.77 -10.59
CA VAL A 66 -5.75 3.51 -9.83
C VAL A 66 -7.21 3.20 -9.55
N PHE A 67 -8.00 4.18 -9.11
CA PHE A 67 -9.42 4.01 -8.85
C PHE A 67 -10.20 3.57 -10.10
N VAL A 68 -9.95 4.21 -11.25
CA VAL A 68 -10.57 3.84 -12.53
C VAL A 68 -10.18 2.42 -12.94
N HIS A 69 -8.91 2.03 -12.80
CA HIS A 69 -8.47 0.66 -13.12
C HIS A 69 -9.12 -0.38 -12.20
N ILE A 70 -9.19 -0.13 -10.89
CA ILE A 70 -9.88 -1.01 -9.93
C ILE A 70 -11.33 -1.20 -10.34
N ARG A 71 -12.05 -0.10 -10.62
CA ARG A 71 -13.47 -0.16 -11.02
C ARG A 71 -13.71 -0.99 -12.29
N ASN A 72 -12.75 -0.98 -13.20
CA ASN A 72 -12.79 -1.74 -14.44
C ASN A 72 -12.26 -3.18 -14.29
N GLY A 73 -11.93 -3.63 -13.08
CA GLY A 73 -11.32 -4.95 -12.82
C GLY A 73 -9.88 -5.10 -13.36
N GLN A 74 -9.23 -4.00 -13.72
CA GLN A 74 -7.91 -3.94 -14.35
C GLN A 74 -6.79 -3.84 -13.30
N HIS A 75 -6.78 -4.77 -12.33
CA HIS A 75 -5.83 -4.74 -11.21
C HIS A 75 -4.36 -4.76 -11.65
N ASP A 76 -4.03 -5.56 -12.67
CA ASP A 76 -2.65 -5.66 -13.16
C ASP A 76 -2.20 -4.34 -13.83
N ALA A 77 -3.12 -3.61 -14.48
CA ALA A 77 -2.83 -2.29 -15.03
C ALA A 77 -2.62 -1.24 -13.92
N ALA A 78 -3.40 -1.32 -12.84
CA ALA A 78 -3.20 -0.46 -11.66
C ALA A 78 -1.83 -0.69 -11.00
N CYS A 79 -1.42 -1.96 -10.83
CA CYS A 79 -0.09 -2.32 -10.32
C CYS A 79 1.01 -1.77 -11.23
N SER A 80 0.91 -2.00 -12.55
CA SER A 80 1.87 -1.50 -13.52
C SER A 80 1.97 0.03 -13.50
N LEU A 81 0.84 0.74 -13.38
CA LEU A 81 0.83 2.20 -13.26
C LEU A 81 1.57 2.67 -11.99
N LEU A 82 1.32 2.03 -10.84
CA LEU A 82 1.99 2.38 -9.58
C LEU A 82 3.50 2.12 -9.65
N GLU A 83 3.93 1.03 -10.27
CA GLU A 83 5.35 0.69 -10.41
C GLU A 83 6.15 1.71 -11.23
N HIS A 84 5.51 2.34 -12.22
CA HIS A 84 6.16 3.23 -13.18
C HIS A 84 5.82 4.72 -12.98
N CYS A 85 4.96 5.06 -12.01
CA CYS A 85 4.66 6.45 -11.71
C CYS A 85 5.86 7.17 -11.08
N LYS A 86 5.86 8.50 -11.19
CA LYS A 86 6.93 9.37 -10.70
C LYS A 86 6.49 10.23 -9.51
N ALA A 87 5.36 9.90 -8.89
CA ALA A 87 4.91 10.57 -7.67
C ALA A 87 5.88 10.30 -6.51
N GLU A 88 6.07 11.30 -5.67
CA GLU A 88 7.07 11.29 -4.60
C GLU A 88 6.52 10.77 -3.27
N GLU A 89 5.19 10.80 -3.11
CA GLU A 89 4.44 10.43 -1.92
C GLU A 89 4.43 8.90 -1.69
N LYS A 90 5.58 8.34 -1.31
CA LYS A 90 5.80 6.89 -1.18
C LYS A 90 4.80 6.20 -0.26
N GLU A 91 4.44 6.83 0.86
CA GLU A 91 3.46 6.26 1.79
C GLU A 91 2.08 6.11 1.15
N GLU A 92 1.64 7.11 0.38
CA GLU A 92 0.35 7.08 -0.32
C GLU A 92 0.37 6.05 -1.46
N LEU A 93 1.48 5.93 -2.19
CA LEU A 93 1.63 4.91 -3.24
C LEU A 93 1.59 3.49 -2.68
N VAL A 94 2.21 3.25 -1.52
CA VAL A 94 2.13 1.95 -0.83
C VAL A 94 0.70 1.68 -0.35
N GLN A 95 -0.03 2.69 0.11
CA GLN A 95 -1.45 2.53 0.45
C GLN A 95 -2.29 2.16 -0.78
N LEU A 96 -2.07 2.80 -1.92
CA LEU A 96 -2.75 2.48 -3.19
C LEU A 96 -2.44 1.06 -3.64
N TRP A 97 -1.17 0.63 -3.55
CA TRP A 97 -0.78 -0.75 -3.84
C TRP A 97 -1.56 -1.76 -2.99
N HIS A 98 -1.67 -1.50 -1.68
CA HIS A 98 -2.47 -2.33 -0.80
C HIS A 98 -3.94 -2.36 -1.18
N GLU A 99 -4.51 -1.20 -1.55
CA GLU A 99 -5.91 -1.10 -1.96
C GLU A 99 -6.20 -1.93 -3.22
N VAL A 100 -5.36 -1.86 -4.26
CA VAL A 100 -5.49 -2.68 -5.47
C VAL A 100 -5.55 -4.17 -5.10
N HIS A 101 -4.64 -4.63 -4.24
CA HIS A 101 -4.62 -6.04 -3.83
C HIS A 101 -5.77 -6.43 -2.90
N TYR A 102 -6.29 -5.51 -2.09
CA TYR A 102 -7.49 -5.76 -1.29
C TYR A 102 -8.71 -5.95 -2.18
N GLN A 103 -8.91 -5.06 -3.16
CA GLN A 103 -10.02 -5.14 -4.11
C GLN A 103 -9.95 -6.44 -4.91
N ARG A 104 -8.76 -6.80 -5.41
CA ARG A 104 -8.54 -8.09 -6.10
C ARG A 104 -8.87 -9.32 -5.24
N ASP A 105 -8.49 -9.33 -3.96
CA ASP A 105 -8.76 -10.45 -3.05
C ASP A 105 -10.25 -10.52 -2.67
N MET A 106 -10.91 -9.36 -2.53
CA MET A 106 -12.35 -9.23 -2.31
C MET A 106 -13.16 -9.75 -3.49
N GLU A 107 -12.83 -9.35 -4.72
CA GLU A 107 -13.47 -9.84 -5.95
C GLU A 107 -13.30 -11.35 -6.11
N ARG A 108 -12.06 -11.85 -5.95
CA ARG A 108 -11.75 -13.29 -6.06
C ARG A 108 -12.56 -14.15 -5.10
N HIS A 109 -12.86 -13.63 -3.92
CA HIS A 109 -13.56 -14.36 -2.87
C HIS A 109 -15.02 -13.93 -2.70
N HIS A 110 -15.53 -13.06 -3.57
CA HIS A 110 -16.89 -12.48 -3.50
C HIS A 110 -17.22 -11.92 -2.11
N LYS A 111 -16.36 -11.03 -1.60
CA LYS A 111 -16.51 -10.40 -0.29
C LYS A 111 -16.54 -8.88 -0.42
N ASP A 112 -17.37 -8.25 0.39
CA ASP A 112 -17.46 -6.78 0.45
C ASP A 112 -16.40 -6.15 1.36
N PHE A 113 -15.78 -6.95 2.24
CA PHE A 113 -14.73 -6.47 3.15
C PHE A 113 -13.71 -7.54 3.52
N LEU A 114 -12.51 -7.10 3.89
CA LEU A 114 -11.45 -7.92 4.47
C LEU A 114 -11.26 -7.58 5.95
N THR A 115 -11.25 -8.61 6.79
CA THR A 115 -10.84 -8.50 8.20
C THR A 115 -9.39 -8.02 8.33
N PRO A 116 -8.97 -7.45 9.48
CA PRO A 116 -7.58 -7.04 9.69
C PRO A 116 -6.56 -8.16 9.43
N LEU A 117 -6.90 -9.41 9.78
CA LEU A 117 -6.05 -10.58 9.52
C LEU A 117 -5.95 -10.90 8.02
N GLN A 118 -7.06 -10.79 7.28
CA GLN A 118 -7.04 -10.98 5.83
C GLN A 118 -6.24 -9.87 5.13
N LYS A 119 -6.42 -8.60 5.51
CA LYS A 119 -5.59 -7.49 5.00
C LYS A 119 -4.11 -7.73 5.28
N PHE A 120 -3.77 -8.18 6.49
CA PHE A 120 -2.39 -8.56 6.83
C PHE A 120 -1.85 -9.69 5.93
N ARG A 121 -2.61 -10.76 5.73
CA ARG A 121 -2.22 -11.89 4.86
C ARG A 121 -2.08 -11.45 3.41
N CYS A 122 -2.97 -10.59 2.92
CA CYS A 122 -2.93 -10.05 1.57
C CYS A 122 -1.67 -9.21 1.35
N ARG A 123 -1.33 -8.28 2.26
CA ARG A 123 -0.07 -7.52 2.20
C ARG A 123 1.17 -8.40 2.25
N LYS A 124 1.13 -9.47 3.06
CA LYS A 124 2.25 -10.42 3.15
C LYS A 124 2.45 -11.21 1.85
N ARG A 125 1.36 -11.55 1.16
CA ARG A 125 1.39 -12.26 -0.13
C ARG A 125 1.81 -11.33 -1.27
N ASN A 126 1.43 -10.06 -1.20
CA ASN A 126 1.61 -9.05 -2.24
C ASN A 126 2.42 -7.85 -1.70
N PRO A 127 3.71 -8.02 -1.39
CA PRO A 127 4.55 -6.93 -0.92
C PRO A 127 4.66 -5.83 -1.99
N PRO A 128 4.73 -4.54 -1.62
CA PRO A 128 5.02 -3.47 -2.56
C PRO A 128 6.37 -3.71 -3.26
N PRO A 129 6.48 -3.36 -4.55
CA PRO A 129 7.73 -3.45 -5.29
C PRO A 129 8.76 -2.43 -4.78
N ILE A 130 10.04 -2.69 -5.09
CA ILE A 130 11.18 -1.86 -4.68
C ILE A 130 11.04 -0.41 -5.17
N SER A 131 10.38 -0.20 -6.32
CA SER A 131 10.10 1.14 -6.86
C SER A 131 9.22 2.01 -5.93
N LEU A 132 8.34 1.37 -5.16
CA LEU A 132 7.47 2.03 -4.18
C LEU A 132 8.08 2.05 -2.78
N CYS A 133 8.83 1.01 -2.42
CA CYS A 133 9.42 0.85 -1.09
C CYS A 133 10.88 0.35 -1.20
N PRO A 134 11.86 1.25 -1.41
CA PRO A 134 13.26 0.88 -1.62
C PRO A 134 13.90 0.15 -0.43
N GLU A 135 13.52 0.55 0.79
CA GLU A 135 13.98 -0.04 2.05
C GLU A 135 13.32 -1.40 2.34
N GLY A 136 12.34 -1.80 1.52
CA GLY A 136 11.51 -2.96 1.75
C GLY A 136 10.56 -2.79 2.95
N LEU A 137 9.61 -3.72 3.07
CA LEU A 137 8.74 -3.74 4.24
C LEU A 137 9.56 -4.06 5.49
N LYS A 138 9.55 -3.15 6.48
CA LYS A 138 10.16 -3.39 7.80
C LYS A 138 9.71 -4.73 8.34
N THR A 139 10.68 -5.60 8.62
CA THR A 139 10.43 -6.90 9.27
C THR A 139 9.80 -6.66 10.63
N ARG A 140 8.63 -7.27 10.87
CA ARG A 140 7.99 -7.30 12.20
C ARG A 140 8.60 -8.35 13.12
N ASN A 141 9.56 -9.15 12.64
CA ASN A 141 10.24 -10.12 13.47
C ASN A 141 11.20 -9.40 14.42
N HIS A 142 11.32 -9.92 15.63
CA HIS A 142 12.36 -9.49 16.54
C HIS A 142 13.76 -9.71 15.93
N PRO A 143 14.76 -8.88 16.32
CA PRO A 143 16.16 -9.14 16.01
C PRO A 143 16.56 -10.57 16.33
N GLU A 144 17.55 -11.10 15.61
CA GLU A 144 18.03 -12.48 15.81
C GLU A 144 18.41 -12.75 17.27
N GLU A 145 19.12 -11.83 17.91
CA GLU A 145 19.53 -11.93 19.32
C GLU A 145 18.34 -12.11 20.28
N VAL A 146 17.31 -11.27 20.11
CA VAL A 146 16.08 -11.35 20.89
C VAL A 146 15.37 -12.68 20.65
N ARG A 147 15.31 -13.15 19.40
CA ARG A 147 14.72 -14.45 19.07
C ARG A 147 15.48 -15.58 19.76
N GLN A 148 16.82 -15.60 19.67
CA GLN A 148 17.65 -16.62 20.30
C GLN A 148 17.46 -16.63 21.82
N HIS A 149 17.42 -15.46 22.45
CA HIS A 149 17.22 -15.37 23.89
C HIS A 149 15.86 -15.94 24.32
N LEU A 150 14.78 -15.58 23.61
CA LEU A 150 13.43 -16.13 23.84
C LEU A 150 13.39 -17.65 23.63
N TYR A 151 14.07 -18.16 22.60
CA TYR A 151 14.19 -19.60 22.36
C TYR A 151 14.94 -20.34 23.47
N ARG A 152 16.07 -19.81 23.92
CA ARG A 152 16.85 -20.40 25.04
C ARG A 152 16.02 -20.43 26.31
N PHE A 153 15.39 -19.31 26.69
CA PHE A 153 14.50 -19.28 27.85
C PHE A 153 13.36 -20.31 27.74
N ALA A 154 12.75 -20.43 26.56
CA ALA A 154 11.66 -21.38 26.35
C ALA A 154 12.10 -22.85 26.41
N ALA A 155 13.36 -23.15 26.12
CA ALA A 155 13.94 -24.49 26.14
C ALA A 155 14.51 -24.86 27.51
N GLU A 156 15.18 -23.92 28.17
CA GLU A 156 15.94 -24.14 29.40
C GLU A 156 15.14 -23.83 30.67
N VAL A 157 14.17 -22.90 30.61
CA VAL A 157 13.41 -22.44 31.77
C VAL A 157 11.94 -22.86 31.69
N THR A 158 11.16 -22.24 30.80
CA THR A 158 9.73 -22.58 30.63
C THR A 158 9.13 -22.01 29.35
N ALA A 159 8.21 -22.76 28.74
CA ALA A 159 7.38 -22.29 27.64
C ALA A 159 6.14 -21.49 28.12
N ASN A 160 5.87 -21.44 29.43
CA ASN A 160 4.73 -20.77 30.05
C ASN A 160 5.21 -19.76 31.11
N PRO A 161 5.90 -18.67 30.72
CA PRO A 161 6.37 -17.70 31.68
C PRO A 161 5.18 -17.00 32.37
N ASP A 162 5.32 -16.80 33.67
CA ASP A 162 4.36 -16.04 34.48
C ASP A 162 4.44 -14.53 34.22
N LYS A 163 3.73 -13.72 35.02
CA LYS A 163 3.73 -12.26 34.82
C LYS A 163 5.11 -11.64 35.06
N GLU A 164 5.78 -12.04 36.13
CA GLU A 164 7.07 -11.47 36.56
C GLU A 164 8.17 -11.83 35.55
N GLN A 165 8.25 -13.10 35.16
CA GLN A 165 9.19 -13.57 34.15
C GLN A 165 9.00 -12.86 32.81
N ARG A 166 7.75 -12.59 32.39
CA ARG A 166 7.48 -11.84 31.17
C ARG A 166 7.94 -10.38 31.26
N GLU A 167 7.74 -9.75 32.41
CA GLU A 167 8.18 -8.36 32.65
C GLU A 167 9.70 -8.26 32.69
N GLU A 168 10.39 -9.23 33.30
CA GLU A 168 11.85 -9.31 33.32
C GLU A 168 12.43 -9.50 31.90
N LEU A 169 11.91 -10.48 31.15
CA LEU A 169 12.29 -10.70 29.76
C LEU A 169 12.04 -9.46 28.89
N ALA A 170 10.92 -8.80 29.10
CA ALA A 170 10.58 -7.57 28.38
C ALA A 170 11.61 -6.46 28.66
N ARG A 171 11.97 -6.25 29.92
CA ARG A 171 13.03 -5.28 30.30
C ARG A 171 14.38 -5.65 29.71
N ALA A 172 14.79 -6.91 29.83
CA ALA A 172 16.11 -7.39 29.39
C ALA A 172 16.33 -7.23 27.87
N MET A 173 15.27 -7.38 27.08
CA MET A 173 15.34 -7.33 25.61
C MET A 173 14.76 -6.04 25.00
N ASN A 174 14.45 -5.04 25.82
CA ASN A 174 13.79 -3.80 25.41
C ASN A 174 12.52 -4.05 24.57
N LEU A 175 11.68 -4.98 25.04
CA LEU A 175 10.39 -5.32 24.47
C LEU A 175 9.26 -4.84 25.36
N GLN A 176 8.06 -4.74 24.79
CA GLN A 176 6.83 -4.62 25.56
C GLN A 176 6.43 -6.00 26.13
N PRO A 177 5.90 -6.10 27.36
CA PRO A 177 5.44 -7.37 27.93
C PRO A 177 4.44 -8.12 27.04
N ALA A 178 3.59 -7.38 26.32
CA ALA A 178 2.66 -7.95 25.34
C ALA A 178 3.37 -8.65 24.16
N GLN A 179 4.55 -8.16 23.72
CA GLN A 179 5.34 -8.80 22.67
C GLN A 179 5.90 -10.14 23.16
N VAL A 180 6.43 -10.18 24.38
CA VAL A 180 6.92 -11.42 25.02
C VAL A 180 5.77 -12.41 25.18
N TYR A 181 4.63 -11.97 25.71
CA TYR A 181 3.42 -12.79 25.82
C TYR A 181 3.01 -13.40 24.48
N ASN A 182 2.90 -12.58 23.44
CA ASN A 182 2.50 -13.01 22.10
C ASN A 182 3.51 -13.99 21.48
N TRP A 183 4.81 -13.79 21.72
CA TRP A 183 5.85 -14.69 21.26
C TRP A 183 5.69 -16.08 21.88
N PHE A 184 5.56 -16.19 23.21
CA PHE A 184 5.38 -17.48 23.89
C PHE A 184 4.04 -18.14 23.53
N ALA A 185 2.97 -17.37 23.37
CA ALA A 185 1.69 -17.89 22.89
C ALA A 185 1.83 -18.52 21.49
N ASN A 186 2.54 -17.85 20.58
CA ASN A 186 2.81 -18.37 19.23
C ASN A 186 3.76 -19.58 19.24
N TYR A 187 4.81 -19.55 20.07
CA TYR A 187 5.76 -20.65 20.23
C TYR A 187 5.04 -21.94 20.64
N ARG A 188 4.16 -21.87 21.66
CA ARG A 188 3.38 -23.03 22.10
C ARG A 188 2.40 -23.54 21.04
N ARG A 189 1.73 -22.64 20.32
CA ARG A 189 0.82 -23.05 19.22
C ARG A 189 1.57 -23.82 18.13
N ARG A 190 2.77 -23.39 17.76
CA ARG A 190 3.59 -24.05 16.72
C ARG A 190 4.12 -25.41 17.15
N ARG A 191 4.37 -25.63 18.45
CA ARG A 191 4.81 -26.95 18.96
C ARG A 191 3.70 -27.99 19.10
N LYS A 192 2.44 -27.56 19.09
CA LYS A 192 1.26 -28.45 19.16
C LYS A 192 0.74 -28.86 17.78
N SER A 193 1.20 -28.20 16.73
CA SER A 193 0.88 -28.48 15.33
C SER A 193 1.96 -29.33 14.70
#